data_AF-A0A2D5I7D4-F1
#
_entry.id   AF-A0A2D5I7D4-F1
#
_cell.length_a   1.000
_cell.length_b   1.000
_cell.length_c   1.000
_cell.angle_alpha   90.00
_cell.angle_beta   90.00
_cell.angle_gamma   90.00
#
_symmetry.space_group_name_H-M   'P 1'
#
loop_
_entity.id
_entity.type
_entity.pdbx_description
1 polymer ?
#
loop_
_entity_poly.entity_id
_entity_poly.type
_entity_poly.pdbx_seq_one_letter_code
_entity_poly.pdbx_strand_id
1 'polypeptide(L)'
;MPEWFKRLKPFVNDDPKGKTIKRCPPFIDILQTGWLIGAPADTYLTITDNGANVSWESEFSETVLEEHSHDQIVGHSQIPKPPLKFINYWQITTPPGWSCMFVPPVNRDLKYFEAISGIVDTDKYFEYINFPGFLIPTEGSIMIPRGEPIVQVIPFKRGFSKKAEIRAMNKQELEKLDFTRRQRSSKNSLYRDTMWEKK
;
A
#
# COMPACT_ATOMS: atom_id res chain seq x y z
N MET A 1 -9.02 2.66 7.78
CA MET A 1 -9.82 1.74 6.93
C MET A 1 -10.49 2.52 5.81
N PRO A 2 -10.54 2.00 4.58
CA PRO A 2 -11.21 2.66 3.44
C PRO A 2 -12.72 2.79 3.66
N GLU A 3 -13.32 3.88 3.19
CA GLU A 3 -14.76 4.13 3.39
C GLU A 3 -15.66 3.10 2.72
N TRP A 4 -15.30 2.62 1.53
CA TRP A 4 -16.06 1.56 0.84
C TRP A 4 -16.12 0.27 1.68
N PHE A 5 -15.03 -0.08 2.36
CA PHE A 5 -14.94 -1.27 3.20
C PHE A 5 -15.77 -1.11 4.48
N LYS A 6 -15.77 0.10 5.07
CA LYS A 6 -16.62 0.40 6.23
C LYS A 6 -18.10 0.19 5.90
N ARG A 7 -18.55 0.63 4.72
CA ARG A 7 -19.94 0.46 4.25
C ARG A 7 -20.31 -0.96 3.85
N LEU A 8 -19.34 -1.79 3.46
CA LEU A 8 -19.60 -3.16 3.03
C LEU A 8 -20.29 -3.98 4.13
N LYS A 9 -21.35 -4.72 3.80
CA LYS A 9 -21.97 -5.68 4.73
C LYS A 9 -21.13 -6.96 4.83
N PRO A 10 -21.09 -7.65 5.99
CA PRO A 10 -20.33 -8.90 6.15
C PRO A 10 -20.88 -10.07 5.32
N PHE A 11 -22.15 -10.00 4.92
CA PHE A 11 -22.85 -11.03 4.15
C PHE A 11 -23.65 -10.40 3.00
N VAL A 12 -23.78 -11.14 1.90
CA VAL A 12 -24.66 -10.83 0.76
C VAL A 12 -26.06 -11.32 1.11
N ASN A 13 -27.06 -10.45 0.99
CA ASN A 13 -28.48 -10.75 1.27
C ASN A 13 -28.71 -11.43 2.64
N ASP A 14 -27.86 -11.14 3.62
CA ASP A 14 -27.87 -11.75 4.95
C ASP A 14 -27.72 -13.29 4.96
N ASP A 15 -27.27 -13.89 3.85
CA ASP A 15 -26.94 -15.33 3.75
C ASP A 15 -25.57 -15.61 4.42
N PRO A 16 -25.51 -16.46 5.47
CA PRO A 16 -24.27 -16.86 6.12
C PRO A 16 -23.25 -17.52 5.18
N LYS A 17 -23.67 -18.07 4.03
CA LYS A 17 -22.80 -18.62 2.99
C LYS A 17 -22.24 -17.53 2.07
N GLY A 18 -22.97 -16.45 1.86
CA GLY A 18 -22.59 -15.30 1.02
C GLY A 18 -21.61 -14.34 1.70
N LYS A 19 -20.44 -14.81 2.17
CA LYS A 19 -19.48 -13.96 2.89
C LYS A 19 -18.81 -12.95 1.96
N THR A 20 -18.69 -11.71 2.42
CA THR A 20 -17.92 -10.69 1.72
C THR A 20 -16.48 -10.61 2.22
N ILE A 21 -15.64 -9.82 1.56
CA ILE A 21 -14.25 -9.58 1.96
C ILE A 21 -14.12 -8.96 3.37
N LYS A 22 -15.21 -8.38 3.91
CA LYS A 22 -15.27 -7.91 5.30
C LYS A 22 -15.13 -9.02 6.34
N ARG A 23 -15.23 -10.29 5.94
CA ARG A 23 -15.00 -11.45 6.79
C ARG A 23 -13.69 -12.17 6.48
N CYS A 24 -12.82 -11.61 5.64
CA CYS A 24 -11.53 -12.16 5.26
C CYS A 24 -10.43 -11.59 6.17
N PRO A 25 -9.93 -12.36 7.16
CA PRO A 25 -8.94 -11.81 8.08
C PRO A 25 -7.64 -11.34 7.43
N PRO A 26 -7.06 -12.04 6.42
CA PRO A 26 -5.86 -11.53 5.73
C PRO A 26 -6.05 -10.15 5.11
N PHE A 27 -7.25 -9.85 4.61
CA PHE A 27 -7.57 -8.54 4.03
C PHE A 27 -7.66 -7.45 5.11
N ILE A 28 -8.19 -7.79 6.28
CA ILE A 28 -8.26 -6.88 7.42
C ILE A 28 -6.86 -6.65 7.98
N ASP A 29 -6.09 -7.71 8.16
CA ASP A 29 -4.73 -7.66 8.68
C ASP A 29 -3.84 -6.75 7.83
N ILE A 30 -3.90 -6.85 6.50
CA ILE A 30 -3.07 -5.99 5.64
C ILE A 30 -3.50 -4.52 5.69
N LEU A 31 -4.79 -4.23 5.87
CA LEU A 31 -5.29 -2.87 6.06
C LEU A 31 -4.93 -2.26 7.42
N GLN A 32 -4.61 -3.10 8.40
CA GLN A 32 -4.19 -2.72 9.76
C GLN A 32 -2.67 -2.87 9.97
N THR A 33 -1.95 -3.37 8.97
CA THR A 33 -0.51 -3.57 9.07
C THR A 33 0.20 -2.24 8.85
N GLY A 34 1.02 -1.85 9.82
CA GLY A 34 1.76 -0.59 9.73
C GLY A 34 0.85 0.64 9.89
N TRP A 35 1.24 1.75 9.28
CA TRP A 35 0.49 3.01 9.35
C TRP A 35 0.53 3.75 8.02
N LEU A 36 -0.25 4.82 7.91
CA LEU A 36 -0.26 5.69 6.74
C LEU A 36 0.52 6.95 7.02
N ILE A 37 1.17 7.49 6.01
CA ILE A 37 1.61 8.87 5.98
C ILE A 37 0.78 9.58 4.92
N GLY A 38 0.12 10.66 5.32
CA GLY A 38 -0.73 11.47 4.45
C GLY A 38 -0.04 12.74 3.98
N ALA A 39 -0.64 13.41 2.99
CA ALA A 39 -0.16 14.68 2.48
C ALA A 39 -0.02 15.72 3.62
N PRO A 40 1.10 16.45 3.70
CA PRO A 40 1.35 17.38 4.82
C PRO A 40 0.43 18.60 4.80
N ALA A 41 -0.09 18.98 3.63
CA ALA A 41 -0.98 20.13 3.44
C ALA A 41 -1.90 19.96 2.22
N ASP A 42 -2.91 20.81 2.15
CA ASP A 42 -3.75 20.94 0.95
C ASP A 42 -2.85 21.42 -0.20
N THR A 43 -2.82 20.67 -1.30
CA THR A 43 -1.95 20.96 -2.45
C THR A 43 -2.80 21.08 -3.70
N TYR A 44 -2.78 22.25 -4.32
CA TYR A 44 -3.50 22.54 -5.56
C TYR A 44 -2.58 22.23 -6.73
N LEU A 45 -3.03 21.40 -7.68
CA LEU A 45 -2.27 21.06 -8.87
C LEU A 45 -3.01 21.49 -10.12
N THR A 46 -2.25 21.96 -11.10
CA THR A 46 -2.70 22.09 -12.50
C THR A 46 -1.88 21.14 -13.36
N ILE A 47 -2.59 20.25 -14.05
CA ILE A 47 -2.01 19.18 -14.87
C ILE A 47 -2.45 19.42 -16.31
N THR A 48 -1.50 19.47 -17.23
CA THR A 48 -1.76 19.61 -18.67
C THR A 48 -0.93 18.64 -19.49
N ASP A 49 -1.23 18.56 -20.79
CA ASP A 49 -0.45 17.83 -21.78
C ASP A 49 -0.34 16.33 -21.46
N ASN A 50 -1.47 15.70 -21.15
CA ASN A 50 -1.61 14.30 -20.72
C ASN A 50 -0.73 13.94 -19.52
N GLY A 51 -0.54 14.89 -18.61
CA GLY A 51 0.25 14.74 -17.39
C GLY A 51 1.73 15.03 -17.58
N ALA A 52 2.18 15.50 -18.75
CA ALA A 52 3.57 15.86 -18.98
C ALA A 52 3.97 17.13 -18.22
N ASN A 53 3.03 18.06 -18.04
CA ASN A 53 3.25 19.32 -17.36
C ASN A 53 2.43 19.36 -16.06
N VAL A 54 3.12 19.58 -14.95
CA VAL A 54 2.51 19.66 -13.63
C VAL A 54 3.03 20.90 -12.92
N SER A 55 2.12 21.72 -12.41
CA SER A 55 2.45 22.82 -11.48
C SER A 55 1.63 22.66 -10.22
N TRP A 56 2.16 23.12 -9.09
CA TRP A 56 1.49 23.00 -7.80
C TRP A 56 1.72 24.22 -6.91
N GLU A 57 0.73 24.48 -6.07
CA GLU A 57 0.76 25.52 -5.04
C GLU A 57 0.22 24.94 -3.72
N SER A 58 0.75 25.42 -2.61
CA SER A 58 0.34 25.05 -1.26
C SER A 58 0.56 26.23 -0.33
N GLU A 59 -0.34 26.42 0.64
CA GLU A 59 -0.17 27.41 1.72
C GLU A 59 0.77 26.93 2.82
N PHE A 60 1.37 25.74 2.66
CA PHE A 60 2.36 25.22 3.58
C PHE A 60 3.67 25.99 3.47
N SER A 61 4.32 26.27 4.60
CA SER A 61 5.57 27.03 4.64
C SER A 61 6.75 26.31 3.99
N GLU A 62 6.61 25.01 3.73
CA GLU A 62 7.66 24.14 3.20
C GLU A 62 7.21 23.46 1.90
N THR A 63 8.17 22.91 1.15
CA THR A 63 7.93 22.23 -0.13
C THR A 63 7.10 20.95 0.01
N VAL A 64 5.92 20.86 -0.59
CA VAL A 64 5.11 19.62 -0.52
C VAL A 64 5.50 18.57 -1.57
N LEU A 65 5.89 19.03 -2.77
CA LEU A 65 6.24 18.19 -3.91
C LEU A 65 7.54 18.70 -4.54
N GLU A 66 8.37 17.76 -5.01
CA GLU A 66 9.50 18.03 -5.88
C GLU A 66 9.38 17.20 -7.16
N GLU A 67 9.72 17.79 -8.29
CA GLU A 67 9.84 17.09 -9.57
C GLU A 67 11.26 16.56 -9.76
N HIS A 68 11.36 15.35 -10.30
CA HIS A 68 12.61 14.74 -10.71
C HIS A 68 12.77 14.79 -12.23
N SER A 69 14.01 14.93 -12.74
CA SER A 69 14.27 14.90 -14.19
C SER A 69 13.78 13.59 -14.81
N HIS A 70 13.15 13.68 -15.99
CA HIS A 70 12.78 12.52 -16.82
C HIS A 70 13.96 11.58 -17.13
N ASP A 71 15.20 12.08 -17.08
CA ASP A 71 16.42 11.29 -17.27
C ASP A 71 16.53 10.13 -16.25
N GLN A 72 15.90 10.26 -15.08
CA GLN A 72 15.94 9.22 -14.04
C GLN A 72 15.03 8.02 -14.34
N ILE A 73 14.10 8.15 -15.28
CA ILE A 73 13.09 7.13 -15.58
C ILE A 73 12.99 6.81 -17.08
N VAL A 74 14.04 7.06 -17.87
CA VAL A 74 14.05 6.76 -19.31
C VAL A 74 13.61 5.31 -19.55
N GLY A 75 12.54 5.13 -20.33
CA GLY A 75 11.94 3.83 -20.65
C GLY A 75 10.85 3.34 -19.69
N HIS A 76 10.52 4.09 -18.64
CA HIS A 76 9.40 3.75 -17.75
C HIS A 76 8.05 3.96 -18.44
N SER A 77 7.08 3.09 -18.16
CA SER A 77 5.75 3.07 -18.79
C SER A 77 4.87 4.29 -18.48
N GLN A 78 5.27 5.12 -17.53
CA GLN A 78 4.53 6.32 -17.11
C GLN A 78 4.95 7.60 -17.85
N ILE A 79 5.99 7.55 -18.69
CA ILE A 79 6.32 8.67 -19.59
C ILE A 79 5.08 8.98 -20.47
N PRO A 80 4.67 10.26 -20.65
CA PRO A 80 5.44 11.48 -20.39
C PRO A 80 5.31 12.08 -18.98
N LYS A 81 4.59 11.44 -18.05
CA LYS A 81 4.38 11.97 -16.70
C LYS A 81 5.72 12.14 -15.96
N PRO A 82 5.98 13.32 -15.36
CA PRO A 82 7.17 13.49 -14.56
C PRO A 82 7.07 12.64 -13.28
N PRO A 83 8.17 12.04 -12.83
CA PRO A 83 8.23 11.45 -11.51
C PRO A 83 8.19 12.58 -10.48
N LEU A 84 7.16 12.56 -9.63
CA LEU A 84 7.04 13.49 -8.51
C LEU A 84 7.45 12.81 -7.22
N LYS A 85 7.92 13.61 -6.28
CA LYS A 85 8.30 13.16 -4.94
C LYS A 85 7.53 13.96 -3.91
N PHE A 86 6.65 13.28 -3.18
CA PHE A 86 6.03 13.84 -1.99
C PHE A 86 7.08 14.00 -0.90
N ILE A 87 7.19 15.22 -0.38
CA ILE A 87 8.12 15.54 0.70
C ILE A 87 7.47 15.19 2.03
N ASN A 88 8.19 14.37 2.78
CA ASN A 88 7.79 13.89 4.09
C ASN A 88 8.51 14.70 5.16
N TYR A 89 7.78 15.07 6.20
CA TYR A 89 8.32 15.80 7.36
C TYR A 89 8.34 14.96 8.63
N TRP A 90 8.01 13.68 8.53
CA TRP A 90 8.06 12.73 9.64
C TRP A 90 9.37 11.98 9.62
N GLN A 91 10.07 11.98 10.76
CA GLN A 91 11.18 11.07 10.93
C GLN A 91 10.69 9.66 11.28
N ILE A 92 11.29 8.64 10.64
CA ILE A 92 10.90 7.24 10.79
C ILE A 92 12.09 6.43 11.26
N THR A 93 12.03 5.96 12.50
CA THR A 93 13.08 5.13 13.10
C THR A 93 12.52 3.80 13.58
N THR A 94 13.31 2.74 13.46
CA THR A 94 12.97 1.40 13.95
C THR A 94 14.09 0.81 14.81
N PRO A 95 13.81 -0.19 15.67
CA PRO A 95 14.86 -0.87 16.42
C PRO A 95 15.92 -1.52 15.50
N PRO A 96 17.14 -1.79 16.01
CA PRO A 96 18.19 -2.45 15.24
C PRO A 96 17.72 -3.74 14.55
N GLY A 97 18.08 -3.91 13.29
CA GLY A 97 17.71 -5.08 12.48
C GLY A 97 16.39 -4.95 11.71
N TRP A 98 15.67 -3.83 11.83
CA TRP A 98 14.42 -3.58 11.14
C TRP A 98 14.57 -2.65 9.95
N SER A 99 13.65 -2.79 8.99
CA SER A 99 13.46 -1.89 7.86
C SER A 99 11.97 -1.59 7.73
N CYS A 100 11.63 -0.52 7.02
CA CYS A 100 10.26 -0.23 6.61
C CYS A 100 10.13 -0.45 5.11
N MET A 101 9.04 -1.11 4.71
CA MET A 101 8.56 -1.14 3.34
C MET A 101 7.52 -0.02 3.16
N PHE A 102 7.70 0.81 2.15
CA PHE A 102 6.81 1.89 1.77
C PHE A 102 6.09 1.44 0.51
N VAL A 103 4.76 1.39 0.56
CA VAL A 103 3.93 0.94 -0.56
C VAL A 103 2.75 1.89 -0.77
N PRO A 104 2.13 1.91 -1.96
CA PRO A 104 0.82 2.54 -2.11
C PRO A 104 -0.16 2.04 -1.03
N PRO A 105 -1.03 2.92 -0.50
CA PRO A 105 -2.04 2.53 0.47
C PRO A 105 -2.87 1.33 -0.04
N VAL A 106 -2.68 0.15 0.57
CA VAL A 106 -3.19 -1.09 0.00
C VAL A 106 -4.71 -1.17 0.09
N ASN A 107 -5.33 -1.84 -0.88
CA ASN A 107 -6.79 -2.06 -0.93
C ASN A 107 -7.61 -0.76 -0.83
N ARG A 108 -7.07 0.34 -1.37
CA ARG A 108 -7.72 1.65 -1.46
C ARG A 108 -7.79 2.09 -2.89
N ASP A 109 -8.80 2.91 -3.15
CA ASP A 109 -8.88 3.67 -4.38
C ASP A 109 -7.89 4.84 -4.27
N LEU A 110 -6.88 4.85 -5.12
CA LEU A 110 -5.89 5.92 -5.19
C LEU A 110 -6.38 6.92 -6.21
N LYS A 111 -6.66 8.15 -5.78
CA LYS A 111 -7.27 9.17 -6.65
C LYS A 111 -6.26 10.16 -7.20
N TYR A 112 -5.19 10.38 -6.47
CA TYR A 112 -4.31 11.52 -6.68
C TYR A 112 -2.89 11.09 -7.05
N PHE A 113 -2.32 10.18 -6.26
CA PHE A 113 -0.93 9.83 -6.34
C PHE A 113 -0.74 8.33 -6.09
N GLU A 114 0.13 7.71 -6.87
CA GLU A 114 0.58 6.34 -6.68
C GLU A 114 2.09 6.33 -6.40
N ALA A 115 2.45 5.99 -5.16
CA ALA A 115 3.83 5.92 -4.73
C ALA A 115 4.56 4.72 -5.35
N ILE A 116 5.81 4.91 -5.76
CA ILE A 116 6.70 3.80 -6.08
C ILE A 116 7.08 3.10 -4.77
N SER A 117 6.97 1.77 -4.77
CA SER A 117 7.29 0.99 -3.57
C SER A 117 8.79 0.91 -3.33
N GLY A 118 9.20 0.99 -2.06
CA GLY A 118 10.60 0.94 -1.67
C GLY A 118 10.82 0.33 -0.28
N ILE A 119 12.05 -0.07 0.01
CA ILE A 119 12.47 -0.53 1.34
C ILE A 119 13.57 0.40 1.82
N VAL A 120 13.45 0.89 3.06
CA VAL A 120 14.48 1.72 3.69
C VAL A 120 14.87 1.10 5.04
N ASP A 121 16.17 1.06 5.28
CA ASP A 121 16.78 0.61 6.53
C ASP A 121 16.64 1.70 7.61
N THR A 122 15.42 1.85 8.12
CA THR A 122 15.00 2.87 9.12
C THR A 122 15.65 2.71 10.50
N ASP A 123 16.39 1.63 10.73
CA ASP A 123 17.20 1.47 11.94
C ASP A 123 18.59 2.15 11.83
N LYS A 124 18.99 2.55 10.62
CA LYS A 124 20.30 3.14 10.33
C LYS A 124 20.19 4.50 9.64
N TYR A 125 19.26 4.63 8.70
CA TYR A 125 19.08 5.84 7.92
C TYR A 125 18.29 6.88 8.73
N PHE A 126 18.97 7.96 9.14
CA PHE A 126 18.36 9.04 9.92
C PHE A 126 18.23 10.29 9.04
N GLU A 127 17.20 10.31 8.19
CA GLU A 127 16.82 11.46 7.35
C GLU A 127 15.36 11.30 6.92
N TYR A 128 14.70 12.37 6.49
CA TYR A 128 13.35 12.32 5.92
C TYR A 128 13.30 11.43 4.67
N ILE A 129 12.51 10.36 4.80
CA ILE A 129 12.23 9.46 3.69
C ILE A 129 11.09 10.06 2.88
N ASN A 130 11.39 10.55 1.69
CA ASN A 130 10.43 11.11 0.75
C ASN A 130 9.83 10.03 -0.17
N PHE A 131 8.67 10.29 -0.76
CA PHE A 131 7.87 9.28 -1.47
C PHE A 131 7.79 9.60 -2.96
N PRO A 132 8.68 9.01 -3.80
CA PRO A 132 8.58 9.16 -5.25
C PRO A 132 7.35 8.40 -5.80
N GLY A 133 6.79 8.87 -6.90
CA GLY A 133 5.58 8.32 -7.49
C GLY A 133 5.05 9.15 -8.65
N PHE A 134 3.81 8.86 -9.04
CA PHE A 134 3.17 9.48 -10.19
C PHE A 134 1.78 9.99 -9.82
N LEU A 135 1.36 11.07 -10.47
CA LEU A 135 -0.03 11.50 -10.43
C LEU A 135 -0.90 10.54 -11.23
N ILE A 136 -2.06 10.25 -10.66
CA ILE A 136 -3.08 9.41 -11.29
C ILE A 136 -3.85 10.23 -12.33
N PRO A 137 -4.36 11.43 -12.01
CA PRO A 137 -4.98 12.31 -13.00
C PRO A 137 -3.97 12.76 -14.05
N THR A 138 -4.44 12.95 -15.28
CA THR A 138 -3.62 13.36 -16.42
C THR A 138 -3.96 14.74 -16.94
N GLU A 139 -5.03 15.36 -16.45
CA GLU A 139 -5.53 16.65 -16.89
C GLU A 139 -6.30 17.36 -15.77
N GLY A 140 -6.32 18.69 -15.83
CA GLY A 140 -7.21 19.55 -15.06
C GLY A 140 -6.60 20.15 -13.80
N SER A 141 -7.43 20.90 -13.08
CA SER A 141 -7.09 21.52 -11.80
C SER A 141 -7.71 20.71 -10.66
N ILE A 142 -6.86 20.14 -9.80
CA ILE A 142 -7.25 19.27 -8.70
C ILE A 142 -6.66 19.75 -7.39
N MET A 143 -7.25 19.34 -6.27
CA MET A 143 -6.68 19.55 -4.94
C MET A 143 -6.49 18.20 -4.24
N ILE A 144 -5.27 17.96 -3.76
CA ILE A 144 -4.94 16.85 -2.87
C ILE A 144 -5.14 17.35 -1.44
N PRO A 145 -6.11 16.80 -0.68
CA PRO A 145 -6.39 17.27 0.66
C PRO A 145 -5.29 16.86 1.64
N ARG A 146 -5.01 17.70 2.62
CA ARG A 146 -4.15 17.39 3.76
C ARG A 146 -4.62 16.10 4.43
N GLY A 147 -3.68 15.21 4.69
CA GLY A 147 -3.94 13.89 5.27
C GLY A 147 -4.41 12.85 4.26
N GLU A 148 -4.54 13.18 2.97
CA GLU A 148 -4.76 12.18 1.92
C GLU A 148 -3.66 11.11 2.00
N PRO A 149 -3.99 9.82 2.11
CA PRO A 149 -2.98 8.77 2.25
C PRO A 149 -2.05 8.70 1.03
N ILE A 150 -0.74 8.93 1.24
CA ILE A 150 0.27 8.90 0.18
C ILE A 150 0.99 7.55 0.16
N VAL A 151 1.37 7.05 1.34
CA VAL A 151 2.03 5.75 1.49
C VAL A 151 1.47 5.00 2.70
N GLN A 152 1.55 3.67 2.63
CA GLN A 152 1.46 2.79 3.78
C GLN A 152 2.87 2.29 4.13
N VAL A 153 3.26 2.48 5.39
CA VAL A 153 4.55 2.12 5.94
C VAL A 153 4.42 0.83 6.73
N ILE A 154 5.11 -0.22 6.30
CA ILE A 154 5.05 -1.56 6.89
C ILE A 154 6.43 -1.92 7.46
N PRO A 155 6.62 -1.88 8.79
CA PRO A 155 7.87 -2.31 9.40
C PRO A 155 8.02 -3.84 9.33
N PHE A 156 9.23 -4.32 9.06
CA PHE A 156 9.56 -5.74 9.11
C PHE A 156 10.98 -5.99 9.62
N LYS A 157 11.18 -7.14 10.25
CA LYS A 157 12.50 -7.58 10.71
C LYS A 157 13.26 -8.21 9.53
N ARG A 158 14.49 -7.75 9.28
CA ARG A 158 15.38 -8.34 8.27
C ARG A 158 15.86 -9.74 8.71
N GLY A 159 16.43 -10.48 7.76
CA GLY A 159 17.07 -11.77 8.03
C GLY A 159 16.21 -13.01 7.77
N PHE A 160 15.04 -12.86 7.13
CA PHE A 160 14.31 -14.02 6.62
C PHE A 160 15.03 -14.68 5.45
N SER A 161 14.90 -16.00 5.32
CA SER A 161 15.47 -16.74 4.20
C SER A 161 14.79 -16.34 2.89
N LYS A 162 15.59 -15.95 1.88
CA LYS A 162 15.12 -15.74 0.51
C LYS A 162 15.14 -17.02 -0.33
N LYS A 163 15.69 -18.11 0.19
CA LYS A 163 15.71 -19.40 -0.50
C LYS A 163 14.31 -20.01 -0.46
N ALA A 164 13.73 -20.21 -1.63
CA ALA A 164 12.49 -20.96 -1.80
C ALA A 164 12.79 -22.32 -2.44
N GLU A 165 12.07 -23.35 -2.01
CA GLU A 165 12.01 -24.63 -2.71
C GLU A 165 10.81 -24.61 -3.65
N ILE A 166 11.05 -24.85 -4.95
CA ILE A 166 10.00 -24.87 -5.97
C ILE A 166 9.99 -26.28 -6.57
N ARG A 167 8.96 -27.06 -6.24
CA ARG A 167 8.75 -28.41 -6.77
C ARG A 167 7.27 -28.79 -6.76
N ALA A 168 6.95 -29.89 -7.43
CA ALA A 168 5.64 -30.52 -7.29
C ALA A 168 5.42 -31.01 -5.84
N MET A 169 4.16 -31.01 -5.42
CA MET A 169 3.77 -31.59 -4.14
C MET A 169 4.03 -33.10 -4.15
N ASN A 170 4.58 -33.62 -3.05
CA ASN A 170 4.69 -35.05 -2.85
C ASN A 170 3.36 -35.64 -2.34
N LYS A 171 3.28 -36.97 -2.23
CA LYS A 171 2.07 -37.67 -1.78
C LYS A 171 1.56 -37.20 -0.41
N GLN A 172 2.45 -36.98 0.55
CA GLN A 172 2.07 -36.55 1.90
C GLN A 172 1.48 -35.12 1.91
N GLU A 173 2.04 -34.22 1.09
CA GLU A 173 1.54 -32.86 0.95
C GLU A 173 0.17 -32.81 0.26
N LEU A 174 -0.05 -33.67 -0.75
CA LEU A 174 -1.36 -33.85 -1.38
C LEU A 174 -2.40 -34.37 -0.37
N GLU A 175 -2.05 -35.38 0.44
CA GLU A 175 -2.92 -35.91 1.50
C GLU A 175 -3.28 -34.82 2.52
N LYS A 176 -2.31 -33.98 2.92
CA LYS A 176 -2.53 -32.83 3.82
C LYS A 176 -3.45 -31.78 3.19
N LEU A 177 -3.28 -31.50 1.90
CA LEU A 177 -4.15 -30.58 1.15
C LEU A 177 -5.60 -31.10 1.12
N ASP A 178 -5.80 -32.38 0.84
CA ASP A 178 -7.12 -33.00 0.77
C ASP A 178 -7.79 -33.08 2.15
N PHE A 179 -7.02 -33.33 3.21
CA PHE A 179 -7.52 -33.20 4.59
C PHE A 179 -7.97 -31.77 4.90
N THR A 180 -7.16 -30.76 4.55
CA THR A 180 -7.49 -29.34 4.74
C THR A 180 -8.75 -28.96 3.96
N ARG A 181 -8.90 -29.44 2.73
CA ARG A 181 -10.09 -29.22 1.89
C ARG A 181 -11.36 -29.81 2.52
N ARG A 182 -11.28 -31.01 3.09
CA ARG A 182 -12.39 -31.64 3.84
C ARG A 182 -12.78 -30.84 5.09
N GLN A 183 -11.81 -30.30 5.81
CA GLN A 183 -12.11 -29.41 6.94
C GLN A 183 -12.72 -28.08 6.50
N ARG A 184 -12.30 -27.56 5.33
CA ARG A 184 -12.84 -26.32 4.76
C ARG A 184 -14.29 -26.48 4.32
N SER A 185 -14.68 -27.63 3.78
CA SER A 185 -16.06 -27.88 3.35
C SER A 185 -17.03 -28.08 4.52
N SER A 186 -16.55 -28.53 5.68
CA SER A 186 -17.39 -28.77 6.87
C SER A 186 -17.52 -27.56 7.81
N LYS A 187 -16.63 -26.57 7.71
CA LYS A 187 -16.63 -25.38 8.58
C LYS A 187 -17.11 -24.13 7.86
N ASN A 188 -17.69 -23.21 8.63
CA ASN A 188 -18.01 -21.87 8.13
C ASN A 188 -16.76 -21.11 7.67
N SER A 189 -15.72 -20.97 8.50
CA SER A 189 -14.46 -20.37 8.04
C SER A 189 -13.26 -21.05 8.72
N LEU A 190 -12.73 -22.10 8.08
CA LEU A 190 -11.58 -22.85 8.63
C LEU A 190 -10.41 -21.92 9.00
N TYR A 191 -10.03 -21.00 8.11
CA TYR A 191 -8.91 -20.10 8.36
C TYR A 191 -9.19 -19.19 9.55
N ARG A 192 -10.25 -18.37 9.47
CA ARG A 192 -10.57 -17.40 10.54
C ARG A 192 -10.81 -18.06 11.89
N ASP A 193 -11.50 -19.19 11.89
CA ASP A 193 -12.00 -19.78 13.13
C ASP A 193 -10.95 -20.67 13.81
N THR A 194 -9.95 -21.20 13.07
CA THR A 194 -8.97 -22.15 13.65
C THR A 194 -7.52 -22.00 13.23
N MET A 195 -7.18 -21.23 12.21
CA MET A 195 -5.80 -21.10 11.71
C MET A 195 -5.25 -19.69 11.81
N TRP A 196 -6.13 -18.68 11.88
CA TRP A 196 -5.74 -17.29 11.96
C TRP A 196 -5.27 -16.96 13.38
N GLU A 197 -4.03 -16.52 13.48
CA GLU A 197 -3.46 -15.96 14.70
C GLU A 197 -3.87 -14.48 14.80
N LYS A 198 -4.71 -14.16 15.77
CA LYS A 198 -5.11 -12.77 16.03
C LYS A 198 -3.90 -11.99 16.54
N LYS A 199 -3.66 -10.83 15.93
CA LYS A 199 -2.59 -9.90 16.29
C LYS A 199 -3.04 -8.89 17.33
#